data_AF-A0A926NZ60-F1
#
_entry.id   AF-A0A926NZ60-F1
#
_cell.length_a   1.000
_cell.length_b   1.000
_cell.length_c   1.000
_cell.angle_alpha   90.00
_cell.angle_beta   90.00
_cell.angle_gamma   90.00
#
_symmetry.space_group_name_H-M   'P 1'
#
loop_
_entity.id
_entity.type
_entity.pdbx_description
1 polymer ?
#
loop_
_entity_poly.entity_id
_entity_poly.type
_entity_poly.pdbx_seq_one_letter_code
_entity_poly.pdbx_strand_id
1 'polypeptide(L)'
;MGIFGERSLRDQLLEIDWEKHTGIWNRRVRQYGTSKALTVLLVFVAGIYFIRQHDKAADLSWYKIKKNDKLYADEYFVTDTSDAVFRFNRLIRPITEADVKKMKLSVDKKRKIIAQLDKNNKSNLMLDMSEIVITKENLFKNGSAFIGTFAEKDSLTMLVGSGTNVKWYGLIPNERVVDRGYEITIPKGYVLANDYYYVEAADVRLEESEAIKKTKHITFDTTTLLKTEKLLNLKQL
;
A
#
# COMPACT_ATOMS: atom_id res chain seq x y z
N MET A 1 58.50 38.33 -38.02
CA MET A 1 58.27 37.74 -36.68
C MET A 1 56.93 37.03 -36.72
N GLY A 2 56.92 35.73 -36.98
CA GLY A 2 55.73 34.89 -36.94
C GLY A 2 56.02 33.73 -35.99
N ILE A 3 55.55 33.84 -34.74
CA ILE A 3 55.65 32.77 -33.75
C ILE A 3 54.48 31.83 -34.04
N PHE A 4 54.70 30.85 -34.91
CA PHE A 4 53.83 29.68 -35.00
C PHE A 4 54.08 28.86 -33.73
N GLY A 5 53.17 28.94 -32.77
CA GLY A 5 53.21 28.10 -31.57
C GLY A 5 52.95 26.65 -31.95
N GLU A 6 53.92 25.78 -31.68
CA GLU A 6 53.73 24.33 -31.67
C GLU A 6 52.65 23.97 -30.64
N ARG A 7 51.41 23.77 -31.10
CA ARG A 7 50.43 23.03 -30.30
C ARG A 7 50.97 21.61 -30.14
N SER A 8 51.17 21.18 -28.89
CA SER A 8 51.71 19.85 -28.64
C SER A 8 50.79 18.80 -29.26
N LEU A 9 51.37 17.74 -29.84
CA LEU A 9 50.62 16.61 -30.41
C LEU A 9 49.59 16.02 -29.42
N ARG A 10 49.82 16.16 -28.12
CA ARG A 10 48.87 15.77 -27.07
C ARG A 10 47.60 16.62 -27.07
N ASP A 11 47.72 17.92 -27.27
CA ASP A 11 46.56 18.83 -27.25
C ASP A 11 45.68 18.58 -28.48
N GLN A 12 46.29 18.30 -29.63
CA GLN A 12 45.56 17.92 -30.85
C GLN A 12 44.88 16.55 -30.71
N LEU A 13 45.53 15.57 -30.07
CA LEU A 13 44.93 14.27 -29.79
C LEU A 13 43.76 14.36 -28.80
N LEU A 14 43.88 15.19 -27.76
CA LEU A 14 42.80 15.46 -26.81
C LEU A 14 41.60 16.13 -27.48
N GLU A 15 41.85 17.10 -28.36
CA GLU A 15 40.81 17.80 -29.11
C GLU A 15 40.07 16.83 -30.06
N ILE A 16 40.79 15.96 -30.78
CA ILE A 16 40.22 14.92 -31.64
C ILE A 16 39.41 13.90 -30.84
N ASP A 17 39.90 13.46 -29.69
CA ASP A 17 39.21 12.47 -28.86
C ASP A 17 37.93 13.06 -28.23
N TRP A 18 37.99 14.34 -27.84
CA TRP A 18 36.83 15.09 -27.35
C TRP A 18 35.77 15.32 -28.44
N GLU A 19 36.18 15.69 -29.66
CA GLU A 19 35.27 15.80 -30.81
C GLU A 19 34.64 14.45 -31.18
N LYS A 20 35.41 13.35 -31.09
CA LYS A 20 34.92 11.99 -31.37
C LYS A 20 33.90 11.55 -30.32
N HIS A 21 34.15 11.80 -29.04
CA HIS A 21 33.22 11.47 -27.96
C HIS A 21 31.93 12.30 -28.00
N THR A 22 32.03 13.61 -28.23
CA THR A 22 30.86 14.49 -28.38
C THR A 22 30.07 14.20 -29.66
N GLY A 23 30.75 13.85 -30.76
CA GLY A 23 30.13 13.43 -32.01
C GLY A 23 29.33 12.13 -31.90
N ILE A 24 29.82 11.15 -31.12
CA ILE A 24 29.11 9.89 -30.83
C ILE A 24 27.88 10.16 -29.96
N TRP A 25 28.00 11.02 -28.94
CA TRP A 25 26.89 11.37 -28.06
C TRP A 25 25.78 12.12 -28.81
N ASN A 26 26.15 13.12 -29.61
CA ASN A 26 25.21 13.86 -30.46
C ASN A 26 24.53 12.98 -31.51
N ARG A 27 25.22 11.98 -32.08
CA ARG A 27 24.59 10.99 -32.98
C ARG A 27 23.59 10.09 -32.24
N ARG A 28 23.92 9.63 -31.02
CA ARG A 28 23.00 8.81 -30.22
C ARG A 28 21.75 9.60 -29.81
N VAL A 29 21.90 10.85 -29.39
CA VAL A 29 20.76 11.72 -29.05
C VAL A 29 19.90 12.05 -30.28
N ARG A 30 20.52 12.30 -31.44
CA ARG A 30 19.78 12.45 -32.71
C ARG A 30 19.06 11.17 -33.14
N GLN A 31 19.68 9.99 -32.96
CA GLN A 31 19.08 8.69 -33.31
C GLN A 31 17.92 8.30 -32.37
N TYR A 32 17.96 8.70 -31.10
CA TYR A 32 16.83 8.49 -30.19
C TYR A 32 15.63 9.37 -30.56
N GLY A 33 15.82 10.43 -31.36
CA GLY A 33 14.77 11.38 -31.70
C GLY A 33 14.39 12.22 -30.48
N THR A 34 14.29 13.54 -30.67
CA THR A 34 13.84 14.47 -29.62
C THR A 34 12.51 14.05 -29.01
N SER A 35 11.65 13.36 -29.79
CA SER A 35 10.40 12.78 -29.32
C SER A 35 10.57 11.70 -28.24
N LYS A 36 11.48 10.72 -28.40
CA LYS A 36 11.64 9.65 -27.38
C LYS A 36 12.30 10.18 -26.11
N ALA A 37 13.25 11.11 -26.23
CA ALA A 37 13.85 11.78 -25.08
C ALA A 37 12.79 12.59 -24.30
N LEU A 38 11.90 13.29 -25.00
CA LEU A 38 10.78 14.00 -24.40
C LEU A 38 9.78 13.03 -23.73
N THR A 39 9.49 11.88 -24.35
CA THR A 39 8.62 10.87 -23.76
C THR A 39 9.20 10.30 -22.46
N VAL A 40 10.48 9.94 -22.44
CA VAL A 40 11.14 9.43 -21.22
C VAL A 40 11.14 10.49 -20.13
N LEU A 41 11.41 11.75 -20.47
CA LEU A 41 11.33 12.88 -19.53
C LEU A 41 9.91 13.03 -18.96
N LEU A 42 8.87 12.98 -19.80
CA LEU A 42 7.48 13.08 -19.37
C LEU A 42 7.08 11.93 -18.42
N VAL A 43 7.47 10.70 -18.74
CA VAL A 43 7.24 9.54 -17.87
C VAL A 43 7.95 9.73 -16.53
N PHE A 44 9.18 10.22 -16.53
CA PHE A 44 9.95 10.48 -15.31
C PHE A 44 9.32 11.59 -14.45
N VAL A 45 8.91 12.70 -15.08
CA VAL A 45 8.23 13.81 -14.39
C VAL A 45 6.88 13.37 -13.83
N ALA A 46 6.10 12.59 -14.58
CA ALA A 46 4.85 12.01 -14.11
C ALA A 46 5.10 11.07 -12.92
N GLY A 47 6.10 10.20 -12.99
CA GLY A 47 6.49 9.31 -11.89
C GLY A 47 6.85 10.07 -10.61
N ILE A 48 7.69 11.11 -10.72
CA ILE A 48 8.04 11.98 -9.58
C ILE A 48 6.80 12.67 -9.01
N TYR A 49 5.89 13.13 -9.86
CA TYR A 49 4.65 13.77 -9.42
C TYR A 49 3.76 12.80 -8.64
N PHE A 50 3.57 11.58 -9.14
CA PHE A 50 2.79 10.54 -8.44
C PHE A 50 3.39 10.21 -7.06
N ILE A 51 4.70 9.99 -6.98
CA ILE A 51 5.39 9.74 -5.70
C ILE A 51 5.16 10.89 -4.71
N ARG A 52 5.32 12.15 -5.17
CA ARG A 52 5.09 13.32 -4.32
C ARG A 52 3.66 13.47 -3.84
N GLN A 53 2.66 13.10 -4.64
CA GLN A 53 1.27 13.14 -4.21
C GLN A 53 0.96 12.06 -3.18
N HIS A 54 1.53 10.87 -3.34
CA HIS A 54 1.43 9.78 -2.37
C HIS A 54 2.01 10.17 -1.01
N ASP A 55 3.24 10.73 -0.99
CA ASP A 55 3.89 11.18 0.24
C ASP A 55 3.12 12.31 0.93
N LYS A 56 2.59 13.26 0.15
CA LYS A 56 1.73 14.33 0.69
C LYS A 56 0.46 13.79 1.33
N ALA A 57 -0.20 12.80 0.73
CA ALA A 57 -1.41 12.21 1.29
C ALA A 57 -1.14 11.53 2.65
N ALA A 58 -0.03 10.79 2.75
CA ALA A 58 0.42 10.18 4.01
C ALA A 58 0.78 11.24 5.06
N ASP A 59 1.45 12.33 4.69
CA ASP A 59 1.79 13.42 5.60
C ASP A 59 0.57 14.22 6.06
N LEU A 60 -0.43 14.40 5.19
CA LEU A 60 -1.63 15.18 5.48
C LEU A 60 -2.48 14.56 6.59
N SER A 61 -2.58 13.23 6.64
CA SER A 61 -3.30 12.50 7.70
C SER A 61 -2.44 12.29 8.95
N TRP A 62 -1.14 12.03 8.79
CA TRP A 62 -0.23 11.64 9.89
C TRP A 62 -0.17 12.61 11.05
N TYR A 63 -0.13 13.91 10.81
CA TYR A 63 0.02 14.88 11.90
C TYR A 63 -1.32 15.34 12.50
N LYS A 64 -2.45 15.07 11.83
CA LYS A 64 -3.78 15.55 12.24
C LYS A 64 -4.58 14.52 13.04
N ILE A 65 -4.32 13.24 12.82
CA ILE A 65 -5.09 12.16 13.42
C ILE A 65 -4.90 12.04 14.94
N LYS A 66 -6.01 11.81 15.65
CA LYS A 66 -6.11 11.62 17.09
C LYS A 66 -6.75 10.28 17.40
N LYS A 67 -6.45 9.75 18.60
CA LYS A 67 -7.03 8.51 19.10
C LYS A 67 -8.56 8.56 19.01
N ASN A 68 -9.16 7.47 18.53
CA ASN A 68 -10.59 7.30 18.26
C ASN A 68 -11.15 8.06 17.06
N ASP A 69 -10.32 8.72 16.25
CA ASP A 69 -10.78 9.28 14.98
C ASP A 69 -11.23 8.17 14.03
N LYS A 70 -12.22 8.48 13.20
CA LYS A 70 -12.66 7.57 12.15
C LYS A 70 -11.70 7.65 10.97
N LEU A 71 -11.33 6.47 10.45
CA LEU A 71 -10.57 6.33 9.22
C LEU A 71 -11.48 5.86 8.10
N TYR A 72 -11.33 6.48 6.94
CA TYR A 72 -12.07 6.20 5.74
C TYR A 72 -11.14 5.65 4.66
N ALA A 73 -11.61 4.72 3.84
CA ALA A 73 -10.89 4.28 2.65
C ALA A 73 -10.66 5.46 1.70
N ASP A 74 -9.50 5.45 1.04
CA ASP A 74 -9.18 6.45 0.04
C ASP A 74 -10.14 6.45 -1.16
N GLU A 75 -10.31 7.62 -1.78
CA GLU A 75 -11.20 7.81 -2.93
C GLU A 75 -10.76 6.96 -4.12
N TYR A 76 -9.46 6.74 -4.32
CA TYR A 76 -8.97 5.83 -5.36
C TYR A 76 -9.49 4.41 -5.17
N PHE A 77 -9.52 3.89 -3.93
CA PHE A 77 -10.10 2.57 -3.67
C PHE A 77 -11.59 2.53 -3.99
N VAL A 78 -12.33 3.57 -3.63
CA VAL A 78 -13.79 3.65 -3.85
C VAL A 78 -14.15 3.77 -5.33
N THR A 79 -13.35 4.52 -6.10
CA THR A 79 -13.62 4.84 -7.51
C THR A 79 -12.99 3.87 -8.50
N ASP A 80 -12.07 3.01 -8.06
CA ASP A 80 -11.45 2.01 -8.91
C ASP A 80 -12.50 1.05 -9.48
N THR A 81 -12.32 0.70 -10.75
CA THR A 81 -13.16 -0.26 -11.47
C THR A 81 -12.72 -1.72 -11.28
N SER A 82 -11.52 -1.95 -10.75
CA SER A 82 -10.99 -3.29 -10.48
C SER A 82 -11.68 -3.96 -9.28
N ASP A 83 -11.70 -5.29 -9.18
CA ASP A 83 -12.22 -6.01 -8.00
C ASP A 83 -11.23 -5.99 -6.81
N ALA A 84 -10.49 -4.89 -6.64
CA ALA A 84 -9.56 -4.72 -5.54
C ALA A 84 -10.28 -4.82 -4.17
N VAL A 85 -9.58 -5.42 -3.21
CA VAL A 85 -9.99 -5.50 -1.82
C VAL A 85 -9.07 -4.62 -0.97
N PHE A 86 -9.64 -3.94 0.01
CA PHE A 86 -8.89 -3.17 0.99
C PHE A 86 -8.35 -4.15 2.03
N ARG A 87 -7.02 -4.28 2.09
CA ARG A 87 -6.36 -5.27 2.93
C ARG A 87 -5.94 -4.65 4.25
N PHE A 88 -6.23 -5.36 5.33
CA PHE A 88 -5.61 -5.09 6.61
C PHE A 88 -4.38 -5.96 6.77
N ASN A 89 -3.48 -5.52 7.64
CA ASN A 89 -2.34 -6.31 8.07
C ASN A 89 -2.39 -6.55 9.57
N ARG A 90 -1.66 -7.57 10.03
CA ARG A 90 -1.46 -7.88 11.44
C ARG A 90 0.03 -7.87 11.75
N LEU A 91 0.37 -7.32 12.90
CA LEU A 91 1.71 -7.39 13.43
C LEU A 91 1.93 -8.78 14.03
N ILE A 92 3.00 -9.43 13.61
CA ILE A 92 3.47 -10.72 14.08
C ILE A 92 4.80 -10.49 14.79
N ARG A 93 4.96 -11.07 15.97
CA ARG A 93 6.17 -10.94 16.79
C ARG A 93 6.64 -12.28 17.34
N PRO A 94 7.92 -12.42 17.70
CA PRO A 94 8.40 -13.58 18.43
C PRO A 94 7.63 -13.78 19.73
N ILE A 95 7.39 -15.04 20.05
CA ILE A 95 6.72 -15.44 21.29
C ILE A 95 7.58 -15.11 22.51
N THR A 96 6.96 -14.57 23.56
CA THR A 96 7.64 -14.22 24.81
C THR A 96 7.31 -15.21 25.92
N GLU A 97 8.09 -15.19 27.00
CA GLU A 97 7.79 -15.97 28.21
C GLU A 97 6.39 -15.69 28.76
N ALA A 98 5.93 -14.44 28.66
CA ALA A 98 4.59 -14.04 29.12
C ALA A 98 3.48 -14.70 28.30
N ASP A 99 3.67 -14.86 26.99
CA ASP A 99 2.72 -15.55 26.11
C ASP A 99 2.66 -17.05 26.45
N VAL A 100 3.82 -17.70 26.63
CA VAL A 100 3.89 -19.12 27.00
C VAL A 100 3.21 -19.41 28.33
N LYS A 101 3.32 -18.49 29.30
CA LYS A 101 2.64 -18.62 30.60
C LYS A 101 1.11 -18.65 30.46
N LYS A 102 0.55 -17.93 29.48
CA LYS A 102 -0.91 -17.89 29.19
C LYS A 102 -1.42 -19.11 28.42
N MET A 103 -0.54 -19.88 27.77
CA MET A 103 -0.94 -21.05 26.98
C MET A 103 -1.59 -22.15 27.84
N LYS A 104 -2.56 -22.87 27.28
CA LYS A 104 -3.20 -24.03 27.91
C LYS A 104 -2.33 -25.29 27.77
N LEU A 105 -1.14 -25.26 28.38
CA LEU A 105 -0.14 -26.34 28.37
C LEU A 105 0.25 -26.75 29.79
N SER A 106 0.75 -27.99 29.96
CA SER A 106 1.31 -28.44 31.24
C SER A 106 2.55 -27.65 31.64
N VAL A 107 2.84 -27.61 32.94
CA VAL A 107 3.98 -26.86 33.50
C VAL A 107 5.30 -27.28 32.87
N ASP A 108 5.52 -28.59 32.69
CA ASP A 108 6.76 -29.11 32.09
C ASP A 108 6.91 -28.71 30.63
N LYS A 109 5.82 -28.72 29.85
CA LYS A 109 5.84 -28.25 28.45
C LYS A 109 6.16 -26.76 28.37
N LYS A 110 5.56 -25.95 29.24
CA LYS A 110 5.86 -24.51 29.32
C LYS A 110 7.34 -24.26 29.64
N ARG A 111 7.91 -24.99 30.60
CA ARG A 111 9.35 -24.89 30.94
C ARG A 111 10.25 -25.23 29.77
N LYS A 112 9.95 -26.32 29.03
CA LYS A 112 10.70 -26.70 27.83
C LYS A 112 10.68 -25.62 26.76
N ILE A 113 9.50 -25.04 26.49
CA ILE A 113 9.35 -23.97 25.50
C ILE A 113 10.13 -22.72 25.94
N ILE A 114 9.97 -22.28 27.20
CA ILE A 114 10.67 -21.12 27.75
C ILE A 114 12.19 -21.27 27.64
N ALA A 115 12.73 -22.46 27.89
CA ALA A 115 14.16 -22.74 27.77
C ALA A 115 14.68 -22.68 26.32
N GLN A 116 13.80 -22.85 25.33
CA GLN A 116 14.12 -22.79 23.90
C GLN A 116 13.83 -21.42 23.28
N LEU A 117 13.31 -20.45 24.04
CA LEU A 117 13.08 -19.11 23.53
C LEU A 117 14.40 -18.39 23.32
N ASP A 118 14.60 -17.89 22.11
CA ASP A 118 15.68 -16.98 21.83
C ASP A 118 15.39 -15.60 22.46
N LYS A 119 16.02 -15.36 23.61
CA LYS A 119 15.85 -14.11 24.39
C LYS A 119 16.43 -12.88 23.69
N ASN A 120 17.25 -13.08 22.65
CA ASN A 120 17.91 -12.02 21.90
C ASN A 120 17.16 -11.64 20.62
N ASN A 121 16.15 -12.42 20.20
CA ASN A 121 15.36 -12.19 18.99
C ASN A 121 14.28 -11.11 19.21
N LYS A 122 14.69 -9.88 19.57
CA LYS A 122 13.78 -8.73 19.75
C LYS A 122 13.42 -8.02 18.45
N SER A 123 14.06 -8.35 17.33
CA SER A 123 14.08 -7.51 16.13
C SER A 123 13.24 -7.99 14.96
N ASN A 124 12.69 -9.21 14.97
CA ASN A 124 11.93 -9.71 13.82
C ASN A 124 10.43 -9.46 13.98
N LEU A 125 10.03 -8.20 14.09
CA LEU A 125 8.63 -7.84 13.87
C LEU A 125 8.31 -8.03 12.39
N MET A 126 7.18 -8.67 12.10
CA MET A 126 6.72 -8.92 10.75
C MET A 126 5.32 -8.36 10.60
N LEU A 127 5.06 -7.68 9.50
CA LEU A 127 3.72 -7.28 9.14
C LEU A 127 3.27 -8.22 8.01
N ASP A 128 2.13 -8.89 8.20
CA ASP A 128 1.58 -9.81 7.20
C ASP A 128 0.09 -9.54 7.00
N MET A 129 -0.45 -9.98 5.87
CA MET A 129 -1.85 -9.84 5.53
C MET A 129 -2.73 -10.48 6.60
N SER A 130 -3.76 -9.76 7.02
CA SER A 130 -4.68 -10.26 8.04
C SER A 130 -5.71 -11.23 7.48
N GLU A 131 -6.44 -11.85 8.40
CA GLU A 131 -7.58 -12.73 8.16
C GLU A 131 -8.86 -12.00 7.71
N ILE A 132 -8.78 -10.65 7.56
CA ILE A 132 -9.90 -9.80 7.20
C ILE A 132 -9.59 -8.85 6.06
N VAL A 133 -10.58 -8.55 5.24
CA VAL A 133 -10.50 -7.51 4.20
C VAL A 133 -11.79 -6.71 4.16
N ILE A 134 -11.80 -5.63 3.41
CA ILE A 134 -13.02 -4.91 3.05
C ILE A 134 -13.17 -4.92 1.53
N THR A 135 -14.30 -5.41 1.06
CA THR A 135 -14.70 -5.31 -0.35
C THR A 135 -15.40 -3.97 -0.60
N LYS A 136 -15.29 -3.46 -1.83
CA LYS A 136 -16.02 -2.25 -2.24
C LYS A 136 -17.52 -2.42 -2.11
N GLU A 137 -18.04 -3.60 -2.48
CA GLU A 137 -19.46 -3.92 -2.36
C GLU A 137 -19.95 -3.69 -0.93
N ASN A 138 -19.20 -4.12 0.09
CA ASN A 138 -19.55 -3.89 1.48
C ASN A 138 -19.57 -2.41 1.87
N LEU A 139 -18.64 -1.59 1.37
CA LEU A 139 -18.63 -0.14 1.61
C LEU A 139 -19.88 0.52 1.00
N PHE A 140 -20.19 0.20 -0.26
CA PHE A 140 -21.36 0.74 -0.94
C PHE A 140 -22.67 0.24 -0.32
N LYS A 141 -22.76 -1.04 0.04
CA LYS A 141 -23.92 -1.64 0.71
C LYS A 141 -24.23 -0.97 2.05
N ASN A 142 -23.20 -0.56 2.77
CA ASN A 142 -23.33 0.16 4.05
C ASN A 142 -23.39 1.69 3.88
N GLY A 143 -23.25 2.20 2.66
CA GLY A 143 -23.27 3.63 2.36
C GLY A 143 -22.19 4.44 3.06
N SER A 144 -21.04 3.83 3.37
CA SER A 144 -19.95 4.52 4.08
C SER A 144 -18.57 3.98 3.71
N ALA A 145 -17.59 4.87 3.57
CA ALA A 145 -16.17 4.51 3.39
C ALA A 145 -15.46 4.21 4.71
N PHE A 146 -16.18 4.21 5.83
CA PHE A 146 -15.62 4.02 7.16
C PHE A 146 -15.07 2.60 7.35
N ILE A 147 -13.73 2.49 7.38
CA ILE A 147 -13.02 1.21 7.49
C ILE A 147 -12.70 0.84 8.95
N GLY A 148 -12.61 1.82 9.84
CA GLY A 148 -12.29 1.55 11.25
C GLY A 148 -11.87 2.77 12.05
N THR A 149 -11.71 2.55 13.35
CA THR A 149 -11.39 3.58 14.34
C THR A 149 -9.92 3.56 14.66
N PHE A 150 -9.25 4.70 14.52
CA PHE A 150 -7.84 4.85 14.79
C PHE A 150 -7.49 4.59 16.27
N ALA A 151 -6.50 3.71 16.50
CA ALA A 151 -6.03 3.36 17.83
C ALA A 151 -4.66 3.97 18.12
N GLU A 152 -3.67 3.75 17.24
CA GLU A 152 -2.29 4.18 17.46
C GLU A 152 -1.50 4.43 16.17
N LYS A 153 -0.45 5.26 16.29
CA LYS A 153 0.56 5.40 15.24
C LYS A 153 1.63 4.36 15.51
N ASP A 154 1.93 3.55 14.52
CA ASP A 154 3.04 2.62 14.62
C ASP A 154 3.99 2.92 13.47
N SER A 155 5.12 3.52 13.81
CA SER A 155 6.18 3.70 12.85
C SER A 155 7.01 2.41 12.87
N LEU A 156 6.43 1.30 12.37
CA LEU A 156 7.17 0.09 12.00
C LEU A 156 8.01 0.40 10.75
N THR A 157 8.93 1.33 10.96
CA THR A 157 9.75 2.02 9.97
C THR A 157 10.96 1.16 9.60
N MET A 158 11.16 0.06 10.31
CA MET A 158 12.33 -0.79 10.18
C MET A 158 11.88 -2.20 9.83
N LEU A 159 12.36 -2.68 8.67
CA LEU A 159 12.48 -4.08 8.25
C LEU A 159 11.52 -4.63 7.18
N VAL A 160 10.83 -3.79 6.39
CA VAL A 160 10.35 -4.25 5.07
C VAL A 160 11.46 -4.04 4.03
N GLY A 161 12.61 -4.72 4.20
CA GLY A 161 13.68 -4.99 3.21
C GLY A 161 14.25 -3.89 2.29
N SER A 162 13.68 -2.69 2.24
CA SER A 162 13.75 -1.75 1.12
C SER A 162 14.03 -0.31 1.55
N GLY A 163 14.25 -0.06 2.84
CA GLY A 163 14.65 1.25 3.36
C GLY A 163 13.59 2.35 3.22
N THR A 164 12.35 2.01 2.86
CA THR A 164 11.23 2.97 2.83
C THR A 164 10.54 3.03 4.18
N ASN A 165 10.48 4.24 4.73
CA ASN A 165 9.82 4.54 6.00
C ASN A 165 8.30 4.61 5.80
N VAL A 166 7.66 3.45 5.67
CA VAL A 166 6.19 3.37 5.55
C VAL A 166 5.55 3.72 6.90
N LYS A 167 4.55 4.60 6.86
CA LYS A 167 3.78 5.05 8.01
C LYS A 167 2.56 4.16 8.18
N TRP A 168 2.45 3.48 9.33
CA TRP A 168 1.33 2.58 9.61
C TRP A 168 0.42 3.13 10.71
N TYR A 169 -0.87 2.89 10.55
CA TYR A 169 -1.87 3.12 11.59
C TYR A 169 -2.39 1.80 12.13
N GLY A 170 -2.31 1.65 13.44
CA GLY A 170 -3.09 0.66 14.17
C GLY A 170 -4.53 1.15 14.34
N LEU A 171 -5.50 0.32 13.99
CA LEU A 171 -6.92 0.62 14.09
C LEU A 171 -7.74 -0.58 14.56
N ILE A 172 -8.98 -0.28 14.97
CA ILE A 172 -10.03 -1.26 15.24
C ILE A 172 -10.98 -1.27 14.04
N PRO A 173 -11.09 -2.37 13.28
CA PRO A 173 -11.90 -2.42 12.06
C PRO A 173 -13.39 -2.18 12.30
N ASN A 174 -14.06 -1.64 11.29
CA ASN A 174 -15.51 -1.56 11.27
C ASN A 174 -16.11 -2.91 10.88
N GLU A 175 -16.59 -3.65 11.88
CA GLU A 175 -17.17 -4.99 11.73
C GLU A 175 -18.35 -5.09 10.74
N ARG A 176 -19.00 -3.98 10.38
CA ARG A 176 -20.14 -3.98 9.44
C ARG A 176 -19.73 -4.13 7.98
N VAL A 177 -18.48 -3.81 7.65
CA VAL A 177 -17.96 -3.79 6.26
C VAL A 177 -16.89 -4.85 6.02
N VAL A 178 -16.44 -5.52 7.08
CA VAL A 178 -15.36 -6.50 7.06
C VAL A 178 -15.87 -7.85 6.57
N ASP A 179 -15.16 -8.39 5.59
CA ASP A 179 -15.25 -9.80 5.18
C ASP A 179 -14.19 -10.63 5.91
N ARG A 180 -14.61 -11.83 6.35
CA ARG A 180 -13.79 -12.78 7.09
C ARG A 180 -13.61 -14.06 6.27
N GLY A 181 -12.55 -14.82 6.56
CA GLY A 181 -12.27 -16.10 5.90
C GLY A 181 -10.95 -16.14 5.15
N TYR A 182 -10.10 -15.13 5.33
CA TYR A 182 -8.73 -15.15 4.84
C TYR A 182 -7.84 -15.85 5.85
N GLU A 183 -6.84 -16.58 5.37
CA GLU A 183 -5.91 -17.31 6.24
C GLU A 183 -4.64 -16.49 6.47
N ILE A 184 -4.30 -16.29 7.75
CA ILE A 184 -3.00 -15.74 8.16
C ILE A 184 -2.07 -16.90 8.54
N THR A 185 -0.91 -16.97 7.90
CA THR A 185 0.09 -18.01 8.19
C THR A 185 1.07 -17.47 9.23
N ILE A 186 0.93 -17.91 10.48
CA ILE A 186 1.85 -17.51 11.55
C ILE A 186 3.04 -18.47 11.61
N PRO A 187 4.29 -18.01 11.43
CA PRO A 187 5.46 -18.86 11.53
C PRO A 187 5.62 -19.50 12.92
N LYS A 188 6.24 -20.68 12.97
CA LYS A 188 6.52 -21.37 14.24
C LYS A 188 7.42 -20.49 15.13
N GLY A 189 7.01 -20.30 16.39
CA GLY A 189 7.72 -19.44 17.35
C GLY A 189 7.28 -17.99 17.35
N TYR A 190 6.25 -17.64 16.56
CA TYR A 190 5.66 -16.32 16.50
C TYR A 190 4.20 -16.32 16.96
N VAL A 191 3.72 -15.14 17.31
CA VAL A 191 2.34 -14.88 17.73
C VAL A 191 1.87 -13.54 17.15
N LEU A 192 0.56 -13.36 17.02
CA LEU A 192 0.01 -12.04 16.72
C LEU A 192 0.34 -11.08 17.87
N ALA A 193 0.87 -9.92 17.53
CA ALA A 193 1.02 -8.81 18.44
C ALA A 193 -0.31 -8.05 18.50
N ASN A 194 -0.65 -7.58 19.71
CA ASN A 194 -1.80 -6.74 20.03
C ASN A 194 -3.15 -7.15 19.39
N ASP A 195 -4.17 -6.32 19.62
CA ASP A 195 -5.53 -6.54 19.14
C ASP A 195 -5.89 -5.55 18.01
N TYR A 196 -4.90 -4.95 17.36
CA TYR A 196 -5.09 -3.95 16.31
C TYR A 196 -4.80 -4.50 14.92
N TYR A 197 -5.39 -3.85 13.93
CA TYR A 197 -5.11 -4.09 12.52
C TYR A 197 -4.38 -2.89 11.95
N TYR A 198 -3.52 -3.15 10.98
CA TYR A 198 -2.60 -2.17 10.44
C TYR A 198 -2.94 -1.85 9.00
N VAL A 199 -2.93 -0.55 8.69
CA VAL A 199 -3.13 0.00 7.35
C VAL A 199 -2.07 1.05 7.07
N GLU A 200 -1.71 1.22 5.81
CA GLU A 200 -0.81 2.30 5.43
C GLU A 200 -1.52 3.64 5.56
N ALA A 201 -0.80 4.65 6.04
CA ALA A 201 -1.35 5.99 6.19
C ALA A 201 -1.76 6.62 4.84
N ALA A 202 -1.17 6.15 3.74
CA ALA A 202 -1.48 6.58 2.39
C ALA A 202 -2.85 6.08 1.88
N ASP A 203 -3.31 4.93 2.38
CA ASP A 203 -4.55 4.27 1.95
C ASP A 203 -5.80 4.79 2.65
N VAL A 204 -5.63 5.72 3.60
CA VAL A 204 -6.73 6.21 4.44
C VAL A 204 -6.88 7.72 4.41
N ARG A 205 -8.10 8.18 4.69
CA ARG A 205 -8.49 9.59 4.80
C ARG A 205 -9.19 9.85 6.13
N LEU A 206 -9.14 11.10 6.59
CA LEU A 206 -9.84 11.58 7.79
C LEU A 206 -11.28 12.01 7.51
N GLU A 207 -11.62 12.13 6.23
CA GLU A 207 -12.93 12.55 5.75
C GLU A 207 -13.48 11.49 4.78
N GLU A 208 -14.80 11.35 4.77
CA GLU A 208 -15.49 10.38 3.95
C GLU A 208 -15.49 10.78 2.47
N SER A 209 -15.22 9.83 1.59
CA SER A 209 -15.25 10.07 0.15
C SER A 209 -16.66 10.44 -0.34
N GLU A 210 -16.76 11.51 -1.12
CA GLU A 210 -17.99 11.93 -1.77
C GLU A 210 -18.51 10.90 -2.80
N ALA A 211 -17.65 10.02 -3.31
CA ALA A 211 -18.03 8.99 -4.28
C ALA A 211 -19.05 7.99 -3.71
N ILE A 212 -18.94 7.65 -2.42
CA ILE A 212 -19.91 6.77 -1.75
C ILE A 212 -21.28 7.45 -1.59
N LYS A 213 -21.30 8.76 -1.33
CA LYS A 213 -22.55 9.53 -1.16
C LYS A 213 -23.33 9.69 -2.47
N LYS A 214 -22.63 9.74 -3.60
CA LYS A 214 -23.24 9.92 -4.94
C LYS A 214 -23.86 8.64 -5.51
N THR A 215 -23.51 7.49 -4.96
CA THR A 215 -24.03 6.20 -5.43
C THR A 215 -25.39 5.95 -4.78
N LYS A 216 -26.45 6.52 -5.37
CA LYS A 216 -27.82 6.15 -5.01
C LYS A 216 -27.95 4.63 -5.18
N HIS A 217 -28.35 3.93 -4.12
CA HIS A 217 -28.83 2.56 -4.22
C HIS A 217 -29.90 2.51 -5.31
N ILE A 218 -29.56 2.00 -6.48
CA ILE A 218 -30.56 1.51 -7.42
C ILE A 218 -31.02 0.20 -6.80
N THR A 219 -32.01 0.29 -5.92
CA THR A 219 -32.74 -0.89 -5.48
C THR A 219 -33.43 -1.41 -6.73
N PHE A 220 -32.88 -2.45 -7.35
CA PHE A 220 -33.60 -3.18 -8.38
C PHE A 220 -34.78 -3.83 -7.67
N ASP A 221 -35.94 -3.21 -7.81
CA ASP A 221 -37.19 -3.78 -7.36
C ASP A 221 -37.40 -5.07 -8.17
N THR A 222 -37.07 -6.21 -7.55
CA THR A 222 -37.19 -7.56 -8.14
C THR A 222 -38.62 -7.87 -8.54
N THR A 223 -39.61 -7.14 -8.01
CA THR A 223 -41.00 -7.19 -8.42
C THR A 223 -41.21 -6.73 -9.87
N THR A 224 -40.36 -5.84 -10.38
CA THR A 224 -40.41 -5.36 -11.77
C THR A 224 -39.90 -6.41 -12.75
N LEU A 225 -38.79 -7.10 -12.44
CA LEU A 225 -38.21 -8.16 -13.28
C LEU A 225 -39.14 -9.38 -13.43
N LEU A 226 -39.79 -9.80 -12.34
CA LEU A 226 -40.79 -10.88 -12.36
C LEU A 226 -42.05 -10.52 -13.16
N LYS A 227 -42.41 -9.23 -13.23
CA LYS A 227 -43.53 -8.76 -14.07
C LYS A 227 -43.16 -8.79 -15.55
N THR A 228 -41.93 -8.42 -15.92
CA THR A 228 -41.47 -8.47 -17.32
C THR A 228 -41.33 -9.89 -17.83
N GLU A 229 -40.84 -10.85 -17.03
CA GLU A 229 -40.79 -12.26 -17.42
C GLU A 229 -42.20 -12.88 -17.59
N LYS A 230 -43.14 -12.56 -16.69
CA LYS A 230 -44.55 -12.99 -16.86
C LYS A 230 -45.19 -12.41 -18.11
N LEU A 231 -44.91 -11.14 -18.44
CA LEU A 231 -45.44 -10.49 -19.64
C LEU A 231 -44.81 -11.01 -20.95
N LEU A 232 -43.55 -11.46 -20.92
CA LEU A 232 -42.91 -12.07 -22.08
C LEU A 232 -43.52 -13.45 -22.39
N ASN A 233 -43.73 -14.27 -21.35
CA ASN A 233 -44.32 -15.61 -21.51
C ASN A 233 -45.81 -15.56 -21.91
N LEU A 234 -46.55 -14.51 -21.53
CA LEU A 234 -47.95 -14.31 -21.94
C LEU A 234 -48.11 -13.84 -23.40
N LYS A 235 -47.05 -13.36 -24.05
CA LYS A 235 -47.07 -12.95 -25.48
C LYS A 235 -46.64 -14.07 -26.43
N GLN A 236 -46.24 -15.23 -25.91
CA GLN A 236 -45.81 -16.40 -26.67
C GLN A 236 -46.87 -17.53 -26.70
N LEU A 237 -48.05 -17.27 -26.12
CA LEU A 237 -49.27 -18.09 -26.22
C LEU A 237 -50.30 -17.34 -27.08
#